data_AF-A0A938TCQ2-F1
#
_entry.id   AF-A0A938TCQ2-F1
#
_cell.length_a   1.000
_cell.length_b   1.000
_cell.length_c   1.000
_cell.angle_alpha   90.00
_cell.angle_beta   90.00
_cell.angle_gamma   90.00
#
_symmetry.space_group_name_H-M   'P 1'
#
loop_
_entity.id
_entity.type
_entity.pdbx_description
1 polymer ?
#
loop_
_entity_poly.entity_id
_entity_poly.type
_entity_poly.pdbx_seq_one_letter_code
_entity_poly.pdbx_strand_id
1 'polypeptide(L)'
;MGIREQRKYFEILKKYERKFDKTELEDYKMLVKRNKDDEDLDKLSMQRLIALYEKYHVNRIKPNLDNLFKTKDEIAPEDNSN
;
A
#
# COMPACT_ATOMS: atom_id res chain seq x y z
N MET A 1 18.49 -0.76 1.15
CA MET A 1 17.36 -0.80 2.10
C MET A 1 17.90 -1.20 3.45
N GLY A 2 17.60 -0.45 4.51
CA GLY A 2 18.11 -0.76 5.86
C GLY A 2 17.15 -1.64 6.66
N ILE A 3 17.64 -2.32 7.70
CA ILE A 3 16.84 -3.15 8.63
C ILE A 3 15.62 -2.42 9.21
N ARG A 4 15.74 -1.10 9.41
CA ARG A 4 14.64 -0.24 9.89
C ARG A 4 13.48 -0.18 8.90
N GLU A 5 13.79 -0.14 7.61
CA GLU A 5 12.82 -0.03 6.53
C GLU A 5 12.11 -1.38 6.30
N GLN A 6 12.86 -2.48 6.37
CA GLN A 6 12.33 -3.84 6.37
C GLN A 6 11.33 -4.06 7.52
N ARG A 7 11.68 -3.67 8.76
CA ARG A 7 10.76 -3.76 9.91
C ARG A 7 9.48 -2.96 9.68
N LYS A 8 9.60 -1.75 9.11
CA LYS A 8 8.44 -0.92 8.77
C LYS A 8 7.51 -1.61 7.77
N TYR A 9 8.04 -2.29 6.75
CA TYR A 9 7.22 -3.07 5.83
C TYR A 9 6.47 -4.19 6.53
N PHE A 10 7.14 -4.97 7.39
CA PHE A 10 6.47 -6.02 8.18
C PHE A 10 5.38 -5.45 9.09
N GLU A 11 5.62 -4.34 9.78
CA GLU A 11 4.59 -3.72 10.64
C GLU A 11 3.35 -3.27 9.87
N ILE A 12 3.55 -2.71 8.68
CA ILE A 12 2.46 -2.28 7.82
C ILE A 12 1.71 -3.50 7.26
N LEU A 13 2.45 -4.47 6.71
CA LEU A 13 1.90 -5.69 6.12
C LEU A 13 1.16 -6.56 7.14
N LYS A 14 1.61 -6.57 8.40
CA LYS A 14 0.90 -7.24 9.51
C LYS A 14 -0.54 -6.73 9.68
N LYS A 15 -0.82 -5.46 9.37
CA LYS A 15 -2.19 -4.92 9.40
C LYS A 15 -3.03 -5.41 8.22
N TYR A 16 -2.38 -5.73 7.11
CA TYR A 16 -3.01 -6.23 5.89
C TYR A 16 -3.04 -7.76 5.81
N GLU A 17 -2.43 -8.47 6.75
CA GLU A 17 -2.39 -9.93 6.82
C GLU A 17 -3.77 -10.59 6.68
N ARG A 18 -4.81 -9.96 7.24
CA ARG A 18 -6.21 -10.42 7.15
C ARG A 18 -6.82 -10.29 5.75
N LYS A 19 -6.20 -9.53 4.86
CA LYS A 19 -6.64 -9.28 3.49
C LYS A 19 -5.81 -10.05 2.46
N PHE A 20 -4.78 -10.77 2.89
CA PHE A 20 -3.92 -11.52 1.99
C PHE A 20 -4.65 -12.75 1.47
N ASP A 21 -4.38 -13.07 0.21
CA ASP A 21 -4.75 -14.36 -0.35
C ASP A 21 -3.97 -15.48 0.34
N LYS A 22 -4.48 -16.71 0.27
CA LYS A 22 -3.86 -17.86 0.96
C LYS A 22 -2.37 -18.04 0.62
N THR A 23 -2.02 -17.91 -0.67
CA THR A 23 -0.63 -18.00 -1.15
C THR A 23 0.23 -16.84 -0.63
N GLU A 24 -0.30 -15.62 -0.64
CA GLU A 24 0.42 -14.43 -0.16
C GLU A 24 0.64 -14.46 1.34
N LEU A 25 -0.33 -15.00 2.09
CA LEU A 25 -0.23 -15.21 3.53
C LEU A 25 0.86 -16.23 3.87
N GLU A 26 0.96 -17.31 3.10
CA GLU A 26 2.02 -18.31 3.26
C GLU A 26 3.39 -17.71 2.96
N ASP A 27 3.53 -16.98 1.85
CA ASP A 27 4.76 -16.26 1.51
C ASP A 27 5.15 -15.25 2.60
N TYR A 28 4.20 -14.43 3.06
CA TYR A 28 4.43 -13.46 4.13
C TYR A 28 4.87 -14.13 5.43
N LYS A 29 4.26 -15.26 5.80
CA LYS A 29 4.67 -16.03 7.00
C LYS A 29 6.09 -16.57 6.88
N MET A 30 6.52 -17.01 5.69
CA MET A 30 7.91 -17.43 5.47
C MET A 30 8.89 -16.26 5.65
N LEU A 31 8.55 -15.08 5.09
CA LEU A 31 9.35 -13.86 5.24
C LEU A 31 9.46 -13.43 6.71
N VAL A 32 8.37 -13.50 7.48
CA VAL A 32 8.35 -13.17 8.91
C VAL A 32 9.21 -14.14 9.72
N LYS A 33 9.21 -15.44 9.38
CA LYS A 33 10.05 -16.44 10.06
C LYS A 33 11.53 -16.14 9.85
N ARG A 34 11.97 -15.95 8.61
CA ARG A 34 13.37 -15.60 8.29
C ARG A 34 13.82 -14.32 9.01
N ASN A 35 12.97 -13.30 9.02
CA ASN A 35 13.25 -12.06 9.75
C ASN A 35 13.31 -12.25 11.28
N LYS A 36 12.66 -13.27 11.85
CA LYS A 36 12.73 -13.58 13.29
C LYS A 36 13.98 -14.37 13.66
N ASP A 37 14.45 -15.21 12.74
CA ASP A 37 15.65 -16.03 12.92
C ASP A 37 16.95 -15.22 12.69
N ASP A 38 16.84 -13.88 12.54
CA ASP A 38 17.90 -12.96 12.14
C ASP A 38 18.65 -13.39 10.86
N GLU A 39 17.99 -14.21 10.03
CA GLU A 39 18.50 -14.56 8.70
C GLU A 39 18.28 -13.40 7.73
N ASP A 40 19.33 -13.08 6.97
CA ASP A 40 19.23 -12.11 5.88
C ASP A 40 18.22 -12.60 4.84
N LEU A 41 17.24 -11.74 4.52
CA LEU A 41 16.34 -12.01 3.42
C LEU A 41 17.13 -11.97 2.12
N ASP A 42 17.02 -13.04 1.33
CA ASP A 42 17.56 -13.06 -0.01
C ASP A 42 16.83 -12.05 -0.90
N LYS A 43 17.47 -11.69 -2.02
CA LYS A 43 16.96 -10.65 -2.94
C LYS A 43 15.52 -10.92 -3.41
N LEU A 44 15.15 -12.19 -3.62
CA LEU A 44 13.80 -12.57 -4.05
C LEU A 44 12.79 -12.37 -2.93
N SER A 45 13.13 -12.77 -1.70
CA SER A 45 12.31 -12.51 -0.52
C SER A 45 12.04 -11.03 -0.31
N MET A 46 13.06 -10.20 -0.49
CA MET A 46 12.94 -8.76 -0.33
C MET A 46 12.04 -8.14 -1.41
N GLN A 47 12.16 -8.60 -2.65
CA GLN A 47 11.26 -8.19 -3.74
C GLN A 47 9.81 -8.57 -3.46
N ARG A 48 9.55 -9.77 -2.92
CA ARG A 48 8.20 -10.20 -2.53
C ARG A 48 7.61 -9.33 -1.41
N LEU A 49 8.42 -8.98 -0.42
CA LEU A 49 8.01 -8.07 0.67
C LEU A 49 7.58 -6.70 0.13
N ILE A 50 8.37 -6.15 -0.80
CA ILE A 50 8.06 -4.86 -1.44
C ILE A 50 6.80 -4.98 -2.30
N ALA A 51 6.66 -6.04 -3.10
CA ALA A 51 5.49 -6.26 -3.95
C ALA A 51 4.19 -6.35 -3.12
N LEU A 52 4.21 -7.06 -1.98
CA LEU A 52 3.07 -7.09 -1.05
C LEU A 52 2.78 -5.71 -0.48
N TYR A 53 3.83 -4.95 -0.11
CA TYR A 53 3.66 -3.60 0.41
C TYR A 53 3.04 -2.67 -0.64
N GLU A 54 3.54 -2.71 -1.87
CA GLU A 54 2.99 -1.93 -2.96
C GLU A 54 1.53 -2.31 -3.24
N LYS A 55 1.22 -3.62 -3.32
CA LYS A 55 -0.14 -4.11 -3.59
C LYS A 55 -1.16 -3.65 -2.54
N TYR A 56 -0.83 -3.72 -1.25
CA TYR A 56 -1.81 -3.47 -0.18
C TYR A 56 -1.75 -2.07 0.44
N HIS A 57 -0.59 -1.41 0.40
CA HIS A 57 -0.39 -0.09 0.99
C HIS A 57 -0.34 1.04 -0.06
N VAL A 58 0.36 0.85 -1.18
CA VAL A 58 0.55 1.90 -2.20
C VAL A 58 -0.57 1.89 -3.24
N ASN A 59 -1.03 0.70 -3.66
CA ASN A 59 -2.16 0.52 -4.58
C ASN A 59 -3.53 0.80 -3.93
N ARG A 60 -3.53 1.31 -2.69
CA ARG A 60 -4.59 2.25 -2.30
C ARG A 60 -4.41 3.50 -3.15
N ILE A 61 -4.91 3.45 -4.38
CA ILE A 61 -5.28 4.65 -5.13
C ILE A 61 -6.12 5.44 -4.14
N LYS A 62 -5.53 6.48 -3.53
CA LYS A 62 -6.34 7.53 -2.91
C LYS A 62 -7.15 8.02 -4.11
N PRO A 63 -8.47 7.80 -4.18
CA PRO A 63 -9.24 8.52 -5.17
C PRO A 63 -8.87 9.99 -4.95
N ASN A 64 -8.44 10.66 -6.01
CA ASN A 64 -8.03 12.03 -5.90
C ASN A 64 -9.29 12.84 -5.58
N LEU A 65 -9.51 13.10 -4.29
CA LEU A 65 -10.72 13.73 -3.74
C LEU A 65 -10.75 15.24 -4.01
N ASP A 66 -9.76 15.77 -4.72
CA ASP A 66 -9.70 17.17 -5.16
C ASP A 66 -10.96 17.61 -5.91
N ASN A 67 -11.66 16.67 -6.56
CA ASN A 67 -12.90 16.95 -7.29
C ASN A 67 -14.19 16.74 -6.46
N LEU A 68 -14.10 16.25 -5.21
CA LEU A 68 -15.29 16.00 -4.38
C LEU A 68 -15.80 17.29 -3.69
N PHE A 69 -14.96 18.33 -3.61
CA PHE A 69 -15.29 19.61 -2.98
C PHE A 69 -15.40 20.78 -3.94
N LYS A 70 -15.35 20.56 -5.27
CA LYS A 70 -15.76 21.60 -6.22
C LYS A 70 -17.26 21.81 -6.08
N THR A 71 -17.59 22.78 -5.26
CA THR A 71 -18.91 23.29 -4.99
C THR A 71 -19.64 23.57 -6.29
N LYS A 72 -20.93 23.29 -6.28
CA LYS A 72 -21.93 23.55 -7.33
C LYS A 72 -22.14 25.06 -7.62
N ASP A 73 -21.20 25.93 -7.25
CA ASP A 73 -21.34 27.39 -7.31
C ASP A 73 -20.76 28.02 -8.58
N GLU A 74 -20.12 27.25 -9.47
CA GLU A 74 -19.60 27.77 -10.76
C GLU A 74 -20.47 27.36 -11.97
N ILE A 75 -21.78 27.22 -11.79
CA ILE A 75 -22.73 27.24 -12.92
C ILE A 75 -23.63 28.46 -12.73
N ALA A 76 -23.04 29.65 -12.77
CA ALA A 76 -23.79 30.84 -13.16
C ALA A 76 -23.91 30.80 -14.69
N PRO A 77 -25.11 30.70 -15.27
CA PRO A 77 -25.26 30.94 -16.70
C PRO A 77 -24.95 32.41 -16.93
N GLU A 78 -23.94 32.72 -17.73
CA GLU A 78 -23.82 34.04 -18.36
C GLU A 78 -25.03 34.21 -19.27
N ASP A 79 -26.10 34.77 -18.71
CA ASP A 79 -27.18 35.41 -19.45
C ASP A 79 -26.58 36.64 -20.14
N ASN A 80 -26.09 36.46 -21.36
CA ASN A 80 -25.69 37.56 -22.20
C ASN A 80 -26.91 38.04 -22.99
N SER A 81 -27.82 38.71 -22.28
CA SER A 81 -28.80 39.62 -22.85
C SER A 81 -28.24 41.04 -22.76
N ASN A 82 -27.73 41.57 -23.89
CA ASN A 82 -28.10 42.86 -24.50
C ASN A 82 -27.05 43.32 -25.53
#